data_AF-A0A7S2DU68-F1
#
_entry.id   AF-A0A7S2DU68-F1
#
_cell.length_a   1.000
_cell.length_b   1.000
_cell.length_c   1.000
_cell.angle_alpha   90.00
_cell.angle_beta   90.00
_cell.angle_gamma   90.00
#
_symmetry.space_group_name_H-M   'P 1'
#
loop_
_entity.id
_entity.type
_entity.pdbx_description
1 polymer ?
#
loop_
_entity_poly.entity_id
_entity_poly.type
_entity_poly.pdbx_seq_one_letter_code
_entity_poly.pdbx_strand_id
1 'polypeptide(L)'
;EGGLGSHLSQLDQFMLVLAGLVHDVHHPGLTSAFIIKAAEEYQVDFDEKVKRDETDYLGLAVTYNDQSPLENMHLAVTFHLLAKAEHHFIERSTVVRMRRTLVMAVLATDMAFHDHQLTKLQALVDNLKNNDELNPSTVPWYFPHRAPPYPKSLSASEKLEKQNKWLENMRKEF
;
A
#
# COMPACT_ATOMS: atom_id res chain seq x y z
N GLU A 1 26.74 11.95 2.33
CA GLU A 1 25.43 11.58 2.90
C GLU A 1 24.39 11.78 1.83
N GLY A 2 23.67 10.72 1.44
CA GLY A 2 22.68 10.78 0.37
C GLY A 2 21.54 9.82 0.68
N GLY A 3 20.30 10.23 0.41
CA GLY A 3 19.11 9.44 0.73
C GLY A 3 17.85 10.30 0.79
N LEU A 4 16.69 9.69 0.53
CA LEU A 4 15.39 10.33 0.75
C LEU A 4 15.17 10.75 2.21
N GLY A 5 15.81 10.07 3.16
CA GLY A 5 15.63 10.31 4.59
C GLY A 5 15.95 11.74 5.03
N SER A 6 16.92 12.42 4.40
CA SER A 6 17.21 13.83 4.72
C SER A 6 16.14 14.81 4.22
N HIS A 7 15.27 14.36 3.31
CA HIS A 7 14.22 15.17 2.69
C HIS A 7 12.81 14.85 3.24
N LEU A 8 12.70 13.85 4.11
CA LEU A 8 11.44 13.41 4.71
C LEU A 8 11.47 13.72 6.22
N SER A 9 10.35 14.19 6.76
CA SER A 9 10.27 14.37 8.21
C SER A 9 10.34 13.01 8.91
N GLN A 10 10.70 13.00 10.20
CA GLN A 10 10.71 11.76 10.99
C GLN A 10 9.34 11.06 10.98
N LEU A 11 8.27 11.85 10.96
CA LEU A 11 6.91 11.33 10.87
C LEU A 11 6.65 10.64 9.52
N ASP A 12 7.18 11.18 8.42
CA ASP A 12 7.01 10.60 7.08
C ASP A 12 7.79 9.29 6.93
N GLN A 13 9.01 9.26 7.46
CA GLN A 13 9.80 8.03 7.50
C GLN A 13 9.10 6.96 8.32
N PHE A 14 8.56 7.33 9.48
CA PHE A 14 7.76 6.43 10.30
C PHE A 14 6.49 5.94 9.57
N MET A 15 5.78 6.83 8.88
CA MET A 15 4.60 6.47 8.07
C MET A 15 4.93 5.48 6.96
N LEU A 16 6.05 5.64 6.26
CA LEU A 16 6.47 4.72 5.20
C LEU A 16 6.80 3.33 5.76
N VAL A 17 7.46 3.27 6.92
CA VAL A 17 7.74 2.00 7.60
C VAL A 17 6.43 1.34 8.05
N LEU A 18 5.53 2.13 8.67
CA LEU A 18 4.22 1.63 9.10
C LEU A 18 3.40 1.13 7.91
N ALA A 19 3.35 1.87 6.81
CA ALA A 19 2.66 1.46 5.58
C ALA A 19 3.20 0.13 5.07
N GLY A 20 4.53 -0.03 4.98
CA GLY A 20 5.14 -1.29 4.58
C GLY A 20 4.78 -2.47 5.49
N LEU A 21 4.63 -2.23 6.80
CA LEU A 21 4.21 -3.27 7.75
C LEU A 21 2.74 -3.67 7.60
N VAL A 22 1.87 -2.74 7.24
CA VAL A 22 0.42 -2.95 7.28
C VAL A 22 -0.24 -3.12 5.91
N HIS A 23 0.48 -2.88 4.81
CA HIS A 23 -0.14 -2.81 3.49
C HIS A 23 -0.88 -4.09 3.08
N ASP A 24 -0.46 -5.26 3.56
CA ASP A 24 -1.11 -6.57 3.33
C ASP A 24 -1.64 -7.21 4.63
N VAL A 25 -1.93 -6.43 5.67
CA VAL A 25 -2.40 -6.99 6.96
C VAL A 25 -3.73 -7.73 6.77
N HIS A 26 -3.84 -8.97 7.26
CA HIS A 26 -5.06 -9.78 7.11
C HIS A 26 -5.40 -10.15 5.65
N HIS A 27 -4.40 -10.25 4.76
CA HIS A 27 -4.60 -10.68 3.38
C HIS A 27 -5.19 -12.12 3.29
N PRO A 28 -6.28 -12.34 2.52
CA PRO A 28 -6.97 -13.63 2.44
C PRO A 28 -6.34 -14.64 1.48
N GLY A 29 -5.27 -14.25 0.77
CA GLY A 29 -4.64 -15.07 -0.25
C GLY A 29 -5.35 -15.05 -1.61
N LEU A 30 -6.19 -14.03 -1.85
CA LEU A 30 -6.98 -13.85 -3.06
C LEU A 30 -6.68 -12.49 -3.66
N THR A 31 -6.90 -12.32 -4.96
CA THR A 31 -6.74 -11.01 -5.62
C THR A 31 -8.01 -10.18 -5.55
N SER A 32 -7.86 -8.85 -5.58
CA SER A 32 -9.00 -7.92 -5.72
C SER A 32 -9.90 -8.28 -6.91
N ALA A 33 -9.30 -8.63 -8.06
CA ALA A 33 -10.05 -9.04 -9.25
C ALA A 33 -10.87 -10.33 -9.04
N PHE A 34 -10.30 -11.32 -8.34
CA PHE A 34 -11.03 -12.53 -7.99
C PHE A 34 -12.21 -12.23 -7.06
N ILE A 35 -12.00 -11.42 -6.03
CA ILE A 35 -13.03 -11.07 -5.05
C ILE A 35 -14.20 -10.32 -5.71
N ILE A 36 -13.90 -9.34 -6.58
CA ILE A 36 -14.93 -8.59 -7.32
C ILE A 36 -15.74 -9.52 -8.22
N LYS A 37 -15.05 -10.35 -9.02
CA LYS A 37 -15.72 -11.28 -9.93
C LYS A 37 -16.59 -12.29 -9.17
N ALA A 38 -16.09 -12.80 -8.05
CA ALA A 38 -16.87 -13.70 -7.21
C ALA A 38 -18.09 -12.96 -6.64
N ALA A 39 -17.93 -11.74 -6.14
CA ALA A 39 -19.05 -10.95 -5.64
C ALA A 39 -20.12 -10.65 -6.70
N GLU A 40 -19.75 -10.41 -7.96
CA GLU A 40 -20.69 -10.27 -9.08
C GLU A 40 -21.51 -11.55 -9.31
N GLU A 41 -20.86 -12.72 -9.21
CA GLU A 41 -21.49 -14.03 -9.40
C GLU A 41 -22.44 -14.42 -8.23
N TYR A 42 -22.09 -14.04 -7.00
CA TYR A 42 -22.86 -14.35 -5.79
C TYR A 42 -23.96 -13.33 -5.45
N GLN A 43 -24.02 -12.16 -6.11
CA GLN A 43 -24.99 -11.09 -5.83
C GLN A 43 -26.42 -11.32 -6.37
N VAL A 44 -26.81 -12.57 -6.66
CA VAL A 44 -28.10 -12.86 -7.34
C VAL A 44 -29.24 -13.26 -6.39
N ASP A 45 -28.99 -13.63 -5.13
CA ASP A 45 -30.07 -14.01 -4.19
C ASP A 45 -30.08 -13.12 -2.93
N PHE A 46 -30.84 -12.03 -2.99
CA PHE A 46 -31.10 -11.11 -1.86
C PHE A 46 -31.82 -11.76 -0.66
N ASP A 47 -32.36 -12.98 -0.83
CA ASP A 47 -33.27 -13.61 0.13
C ASP A 47 -32.58 -14.63 1.06
N GLU A 48 -31.38 -15.11 0.72
CA GLU A 48 -30.68 -16.07 1.55
C GLU A 48 -29.59 -15.35 2.37
N LYS A 49 -29.76 -15.34 3.69
CA LYS A 49 -28.77 -14.84 4.65
C LYS A 49 -27.45 -15.58 4.44
N VAL A 50 -26.59 -15.03 3.58
CA VAL A 50 -25.20 -15.45 3.44
C VAL A 50 -24.60 -15.37 4.83
N LYS A 51 -24.26 -16.54 5.39
CA LYS A 51 -23.64 -16.66 6.70
C LYS A 51 -22.39 -15.81 6.68
N ARG A 52 -22.41 -14.70 7.43
CA ARG A 52 -21.24 -13.88 7.76
C ARG A 52 -20.34 -14.73 8.67
N ASP A 53 -19.61 -15.66 8.08
CA ASP A 53 -18.54 -16.38 8.76
C ASP A 53 -17.19 -15.86 8.26
N GLU A 54 -16.10 -16.27 8.92
CA GLU A 54 -14.70 -15.81 8.78
C GLU A 54 -14.12 -15.68 7.34
N THR A 55 -14.87 -16.07 6.32
CA THR A 55 -14.62 -15.97 4.88
C THR A 55 -15.44 -14.85 4.19
N ASP A 56 -15.68 -13.72 4.87
CA ASP A 56 -16.42 -12.55 4.34
C ASP A 56 -15.59 -11.69 3.36
N TYR A 57 -14.74 -12.31 2.52
CA TYR A 57 -14.03 -11.60 1.46
C TYR A 57 -14.97 -11.15 0.35
N LEU A 58 -16.07 -11.88 0.10
CA LEU A 58 -17.10 -11.48 -0.87
C LEU A 58 -17.80 -10.17 -0.48
N GLY A 59 -17.99 -9.93 0.82
CA GLY A 59 -18.52 -8.68 1.33
C GLY A 59 -17.61 -7.47 1.11
N LEU A 60 -16.30 -7.67 0.88
CA LEU A 60 -15.35 -6.58 0.68
C LEU A 60 -15.60 -5.83 -0.62
N ALA A 61 -15.85 -6.54 -1.72
CA ALA A 61 -16.17 -5.92 -3.02
C ALA A 61 -17.41 -5.02 -2.90
N VAL A 62 -18.47 -5.51 -2.29
CA VAL A 62 -19.70 -4.73 -2.03
C VAL A 62 -19.42 -3.54 -1.11
N THR A 63 -18.72 -3.77 0.00
CA THR A 63 -18.42 -2.73 1.01
C THR A 63 -17.62 -1.58 0.43
N TYR A 64 -16.64 -1.90 -0.44
CA TYR A 64 -15.75 -0.92 -1.05
C TYR A 64 -16.11 -0.57 -2.49
N ASN A 65 -17.28 -1.00 -2.97
CA ASN A 65 -17.80 -0.70 -4.31
C ASN A 65 -16.77 -1.01 -5.41
N ASP A 66 -16.12 -2.16 -5.31
CA ASP A 66 -15.09 -2.66 -6.21
C ASP A 66 -13.83 -1.78 -6.31
N GLN A 67 -13.71 -0.75 -5.46
CA GLN A 67 -12.55 0.15 -5.42
C GLN A 67 -11.52 -0.36 -4.41
N SER A 68 -10.39 -0.88 -4.90
CA SER A 68 -9.28 -1.39 -4.10
C SER A 68 -9.74 -2.17 -2.84
N PRO A 69 -10.53 -3.26 -2.98
CA PRO A 69 -11.20 -3.88 -1.84
C PRO A 69 -10.23 -4.40 -0.76
N LEU A 70 -9.09 -4.94 -1.18
CA LEU A 70 -8.04 -5.43 -0.30
C LEU A 70 -7.33 -4.28 0.41
N GLU A 71 -6.85 -3.28 -0.32
CA GLU A 71 -6.11 -2.15 0.26
C GLU A 71 -6.98 -1.36 1.24
N ASN A 72 -8.28 -1.21 0.96
CA ASN A 72 -9.22 -0.61 1.90
C ASN A 72 -9.46 -1.49 3.14
N MET A 73 -9.53 -2.81 2.99
CA MET A 73 -9.59 -3.73 4.12
C MET A 73 -8.33 -3.62 5.01
N HIS A 74 -7.14 -3.65 4.42
CA HIS A 74 -5.86 -3.51 5.13
C HIS A 74 -5.83 -2.22 5.98
N LEU A 75 -6.30 -1.11 5.40
CA LEU A 75 -6.46 0.16 6.12
C LEU A 75 -7.49 0.10 7.25
N ALA A 76 -8.67 -0.47 6.99
CA ALA A 76 -9.73 -0.58 7.98
C ALA A 76 -9.27 -1.39 9.21
N VAL A 77 -8.64 -2.54 8.97
CA VAL A 77 -8.04 -3.39 10.02
C VAL A 77 -6.97 -2.62 10.78
N THR A 78 -6.07 -1.92 10.08
CA THR A 78 -5.00 -1.14 10.70
C THR A 78 -5.54 -0.07 11.66
N PHE A 79 -6.49 0.76 11.21
CA PHE A 79 -7.04 1.81 12.07
C PHE A 79 -7.89 1.24 13.21
N HIS A 80 -8.56 0.11 12.99
CA HIS A 80 -9.26 -0.58 14.07
C HIS A 80 -8.27 -1.07 15.15
N LEU A 81 -7.13 -1.65 14.75
CA LEU A 81 -6.09 -2.09 15.68
C LEU A 81 -5.47 -0.91 16.44
N LEU A 82 -5.15 0.19 15.77
CA LEU A 82 -4.59 1.41 16.37
C LEU A 82 -5.57 2.10 17.34
N ALA A 83 -6.88 1.88 17.19
CA ALA A 83 -7.89 2.45 18.07
C ALA A 83 -8.07 1.67 19.39
N LYS A 84 -7.49 0.47 19.53
CA LYS A 84 -7.57 -0.34 20.75
C LYS A 84 -6.68 0.26 21.84
N ALA A 85 -7.18 0.28 23.07
CA ALA A 85 -6.48 0.85 24.24
C ALA A 85 -5.11 0.20 24.50
N GLU A 86 -4.96 -1.08 24.15
CA GLU A 86 -3.72 -1.85 24.32
C GLU A 86 -2.63 -1.46 23.30
N HIS A 87 -2.98 -0.78 22.20
CA HIS A 87 -2.06 -0.41 21.12
C HIS A 87 -1.79 1.10 21.04
N HIS A 88 -1.95 1.84 22.16
CA HIS A 88 -1.70 3.28 22.23
C HIS A 88 -0.20 3.64 22.29
N PHE A 89 0.62 3.06 21.41
CA PHE A 89 2.04 3.44 21.26
C PHE A 89 2.22 4.72 20.42
N ILE A 90 1.15 5.21 19.79
CA ILE A 90 1.10 6.48 19.04
C ILE A 90 0.03 7.37 19.67
N GLU A 91 0.34 8.65 19.87
CA GLU A 91 -0.64 9.62 20.34
C GLU A 91 -1.76 9.80 19.31
N ARG A 92 -3.02 9.91 19.78
CA ARG A 92 -4.19 10.05 18.92
C ARG A 92 -4.10 11.25 17.96
N SER A 93 -3.54 12.38 18.40
CA SER A 93 -3.33 13.56 17.55
C SER A 93 -2.38 13.26 16.37
N THR A 94 -1.36 12.45 16.62
CA THR A 94 -0.40 12.00 15.60
C THR A 94 -1.06 11.02 14.62
N VAL A 95 -1.89 10.08 15.10
CA VAL A 95 -2.65 9.18 14.22
C VAL A 95 -3.56 9.96 13.27
N VAL A 96 -4.24 11.01 13.75
CA VAL A 96 -5.08 11.88 12.91
C VAL A 96 -4.25 12.58 11.83
N ARG A 97 -3.06 13.09 12.17
CA ARG A 97 -2.16 13.73 11.20
C ARG A 97 -1.63 12.74 10.15
N MET A 98 -1.32 11.52 10.56
CA MET A 98 -0.78 10.49 9.68
C MET A 98 -1.82 9.88 8.75
N ARG A 99 -3.10 9.89 9.14
CA ARG A 99 -4.18 9.15 8.46
C ARG A 99 -4.17 9.35 6.95
N ARG A 100 -4.13 10.61 6.49
CA ARG A 100 -4.19 10.93 5.05
C ARG A 100 -3.03 10.27 4.29
N THR A 101 -1.80 10.45 4.77
CA THR A 101 -0.60 9.94 4.10
C THR A 101 -0.54 8.43 4.15
N LEU A 102 -0.88 7.81 5.29
CA LEU A 102 -0.92 6.36 5.43
C LEU A 102 -1.96 5.72 4.49
N VAL A 103 -3.17 6.30 4.41
CA VAL A 103 -4.20 5.87 3.46
C VAL A 103 -3.70 5.95 2.02
N MET A 104 -3.10 7.07 1.64
CA MET A 104 -2.54 7.23 0.29
C MET A 104 -1.42 6.23 0.00
N ALA A 105 -0.55 5.95 0.97
CA ALA A 105 0.57 5.02 0.80
C ALA A 105 0.11 3.57 0.60
N VAL A 106 -0.88 3.12 1.37
CA VAL A 106 -1.42 1.75 1.24
C VAL A 106 -2.29 1.62 0.00
N LEU A 107 -3.18 2.59 -0.31
CA LEU A 107 -3.95 2.53 -1.56
C LEU A 107 -3.05 2.56 -2.81
N ALA A 108 -1.83 3.12 -2.70
CA ALA A 108 -0.88 3.12 -3.79
C ALA A 108 -0.27 1.73 -4.07
N THR A 109 -0.45 0.72 -3.21
CA THR A 109 0.03 -0.64 -3.49
C THR A 109 -0.91 -1.45 -4.39
N ASP A 110 -2.11 -0.93 -4.67
CA ASP A 110 -3.04 -1.56 -5.62
C ASP A 110 -2.44 -1.56 -7.04
N MET A 111 -2.19 -2.76 -7.55
CA MET A 111 -1.58 -2.97 -8.86
C MET A 111 -2.49 -2.54 -10.02
N ALA A 112 -3.80 -2.38 -9.81
CA ALA A 112 -4.71 -1.82 -10.82
C ALA A 112 -4.35 -0.37 -11.20
N PHE A 113 -3.70 0.37 -10.29
CA PHE A 113 -3.28 1.76 -10.52
C PHE A 113 -1.80 1.92 -10.85
N HIS A 114 -1.05 0.81 -10.94
CA HIS A 114 0.41 0.81 -11.11
C HIS A 114 0.86 1.65 -12.32
N ASP A 115 0.28 1.42 -13.49
CA ASP A 115 0.67 2.11 -14.73
C ASP A 115 0.43 3.63 -14.66
N HIS A 116 -0.67 4.02 -14.02
CA HIS A 116 -0.98 5.42 -13.81
C HIS A 116 0.01 6.10 -12.84
N GLN A 117 0.44 5.39 -11.79
CA GLN A 117 1.47 5.89 -10.88
C GLN A 117 2.83 6.02 -11.59
N LEU A 118 3.22 5.03 -12.40
CA LEU A 118 4.44 5.09 -13.20
C LEU A 118 4.42 6.27 -14.18
N THR A 119 3.29 6.51 -14.85
CA THR A 119 3.12 7.63 -15.78
C THR A 119 3.32 8.98 -15.07
N LYS A 120 2.74 9.14 -13.88
CA LYS A 120 2.95 10.35 -13.05
C LYS A 120 4.39 10.52 -12.62
N LEU A 121 5.04 9.43 -12.19
CA LEU A 121 6.43 9.44 -11.80
C LEU A 121 7.34 9.83 -12.97
N GLN A 122 7.10 9.26 -14.15
CA GLN A 122 7.86 9.58 -15.36
C GLN A 122 7.73 11.06 -15.71
N ALA A 123 6.52 11.60 -15.71
CA ALA A 123 6.29 13.02 -15.95
C ALA A 123 7.00 13.93 -14.93
N LEU A 124 7.01 13.54 -13.64
CA LEU A 124 7.75 14.27 -12.61
C LEU A 124 9.26 14.24 -12.86
N VAL A 125 9.81 13.08 -13.18
CA VAL A 125 11.24 12.93 -13.49
C VAL A 125 11.63 13.76 -14.71
N ASP A 126 10.80 13.78 -15.75
CA ASP A 126 11.06 14.56 -16.96
C ASP A 126 10.96 16.07 -16.68
N ASN A 127 10.00 16.51 -15.87
CA ASN A 127 9.92 17.90 -15.43
C ASN A 127 11.13 18.32 -14.58
N LEU A 128 11.62 17.43 -13.71
CA LEU A 128 12.82 17.66 -12.90
C LEU A 128 14.10 17.73 -13.73
N LYS A 129 14.18 17.00 -14.83
CA LYS A 129 15.34 17.04 -15.75
C LYS A 129 15.35 18.27 -16.65
N ASN A 130 14.17 18.80 -16.98
CA ASN A 130 14.00 19.83 -18.00
C ASN A 130 13.78 21.25 -17.45
N ASN A 131 13.48 21.44 -16.15
CA ASN A 131 13.38 22.76 -15.52
C ASN A 131 14.54 22.99 -14.54
N ASP A 132 15.44 23.93 -14.85
CA ASP A 132 16.49 24.41 -13.92
C ASP A 132 15.90 25.23 -12.75
N GLU A 133 14.67 25.73 -12.87
CA GLU A 133 13.94 26.46 -11.83
C GLU A 133 12.71 25.66 -11.36
N LEU A 134 12.90 24.82 -10.35
CA LEU A 134 11.81 24.06 -9.74
C LEU A 134 10.95 24.96 -8.85
N ASN A 135 9.65 25.05 -9.16
CA ASN A 135 8.66 25.58 -8.22
C ASN A 135 8.36 24.51 -7.15
N PRO A 136 8.70 24.71 -5.87
CA PRO A 136 8.53 23.70 -4.81
C PRO A 136 7.08 23.26 -4.57
N SER A 137 6.09 23.99 -5.09
CA SER A 137 4.67 23.66 -4.93
C SER A 137 4.14 22.62 -5.92
N THR A 138 4.88 22.26 -6.97
CA THR A 138 4.42 21.33 -8.02
C THR A 138 5.01 19.93 -7.89
N VAL A 139 6.12 19.78 -7.16
CA VAL A 139 6.71 18.49 -6.83
C VAL A 139 6.03 17.97 -5.56
N PRO A 140 5.45 16.76 -5.54
CA PRO A 140 4.92 16.18 -4.32
C PRO A 140 6.01 16.20 -3.24
N TRP A 141 5.69 16.72 -2.06
CA TRP A 141 6.62 17.08 -0.99
C TRP A 141 7.52 15.93 -0.49
N TYR A 142 7.24 14.69 -0.89
CA TYR A 142 7.99 13.48 -0.54
C TYR A 142 9.00 13.03 -1.61
N PHE A 143 9.14 13.75 -2.73
CA PHE A 143 10.08 13.41 -3.81
C PHE A 143 11.43 14.16 -3.67
N PRO A 144 12.57 13.45 -3.66
CA PRO A 144 13.90 14.01 -3.44
C PRO A 144 14.42 14.62 -4.74
N HIS A 145 15.21 15.69 -4.66
CA HIS A 145 15.77 16.35 -5.85
C HIS A 145 16.93 15.56 -6.50
N ARG A 146 17.41 14.47 -5.87
CA ARG A 146 18.39 13.52 -6.45
C ARG A 146 18.15 12.09 -5.96
N ALA A 147 18.43 11.12 -6.84
CA ALA A 147 18.39 9.70 -6.51
C ALA A 147 19.49 9.31 -5.49
N PRO A 148 19.18 8.45 -4.47
CA PRO A 148 20.20 7.94 -3.56
C PRO A 148 21.18 6.97 -4.23
N PRO A 149 22.45 6.90 -3.79
CA PRO A 149 23.35 5.82 -4.18
C PRO A 149 22.87 4.47 -3.61
N TYR A 150 22.93 3.43 -4.44
CA TYR A 150 22.48 2.08 -4.11
C TYR A 150 23.40 1.41 -3.07
N PRO A 151 22.88 0.89 -1.94
CA PRO A 151 23.69 0.11 -1.01
C PRO A 151 23.94 -1.31 -1.55
N LYS A 152 25.20 -1.77 -1.47
CA LYS A 152 25.56 -3.19 -1.70
C LYS A 152 25.29 -3.97 -0.41
N SER A 153 24.12 -4.58 -0.29
CA SER A 153 23.85 -5.59 0.74
C SER A 153 23.27 -6.85 0.10
N LEU A 154 23.71 -8.02 0.61
CA LEU A 154 23.53 -9.42 0.14
C LEU A 154 24.33 -9.78 -1.14
N SER A 155 24.97 -10.96 -1.11
CA SER A 155 25.61 -11.58 -2.27
C SER A 155 24.56 -11.93 -3.33
N ALA A 156 24.96 -12.00 -4.61
CA ALA A 156 24.03 -12.28 -5.71
C ALA A 156 23.31 -13.63 -5.54
N SER A 157 23.99 -14.63 -4.97
CA SER A 157 23.42 -15.94 -4.66
C SER A 157 22.34 -15.87 -3.59
N GLU A 158 22.56 -15.13 -2.49
CA GLU A 158 21.56 -14.97 -1.43
C GLU A 158 20.32 -14.21 -1.91
N LYS A 159 20.49 -13.24 -2.82
CA LYS A 159 19.37 -12.52 -3.45
C LYS A 159 18.53 -13.45 -4.32
N LEU A 160 19.19 -14.27 -5.13
CA LEU A 160 18.54 -15.23 -6.02
C LEU A 160 17.78 -16.31 -5.25
N GLU A 161 18.38 -16.85 -4.18
CA GLU A 161 17.73 -17.85 -3.33
C GLU A 161 16.46 -17.29 -2.66
N LYS A 162 16.54 -16.09 -2.09
CA LYS A 162 15.37 -15.41 -1.51
C LYS A 162 14.29 -15.13 -2.55
N GLN A 163 14.69 -14.70 -3.75
CA GLN A 163 13.76 -14.48 -4.86
C GLN A 163 13.05 -15.78 -5.28
N ASN A 164 13.79 -16.88 -5.44
CA ASN A 164 13.23 -18.17 -5.83
C ASN A 164 12.25 -18.70 -4.78
N LYS A 165 12.60 -18.59 -3.50
CA LYS A 165 11.71 -18.98 -2.40
C LYS A 165 10.43 -18.15 -2.39
N TRP A 166 10.53 -16.84 -2.61
CA TRP A 166 9.35 -15.97 -2.71
C TRP A 166 8.48 -16.35 -3.91
N LEU A 167 9.07 -16.58 -5.09
CA LEU A 167 8.34 -17.01 -6.28
C LEU A 167 7.64 -18.35 -6.09
N GLU A 168 8.27 -19.29 -5.38
CA GLU A 168 7.66 -20.58 -5.06
C GLU A 168 6.44 -20.41 -4.15
N ASN A 169 6.53 -19.55 -3.13
CA ASN A 169 5.40 -19.27 -2.25
C ASN A 169 4.24 -18.61 -3.01
N MET A 170 4.52 -17.63 -3.86
CA MET A 170 3.51 -16.99 -4.71
C MET A 170 2.81 -18.02 -5.61
N ARG A 171 3.55 -18.96 -6.20
CA ARG A 171 2.99 -20.05 -7.02
C ARG A 171 2.18 -21.09 -6.25
N LYS A 172 2.29 -21.15 -4.92
CA LYS A 172 1.46 -22.03 -4.09
C LYS A 172 0.15 -21.37 -3.72
N GLU A 173 0.15 -20.03 -3.65
CA GLU A 173 -1.01 -19.22 -3.32
C GLU A 173 -1.94 -19.06 -4.54
N PHE A 174 -1.36 -18.87 -5.73
CA PHE A 174 -2.06 -18.83 -7.03
C PHE A 174 -2.27 -20.22 -7.64
#